data_AF-A0A2V8GQR5-F1
#
_entry.id   AF-A0A2V8GQR5-F1
#
_cell.length_a   1.000
_cell.length_b   1.000
_cell.length_c   1.000
_cell.angle_alpha   90.00
_cell.angle_beta   90.00
_cell.angle_gamma   90.00
#
_symmetry.space_group_name_H-M   'P 1'
#
loop_
_entity.id
_entity.type
_entity.pdbx_description
1 polymer ?
#
loop_
_entity_poly.entity_id
_entity_poly.type
_entity_poly.pdbx_seq_one_letter_code
_entity_poly.pdbx_strand_id
1 'polypeptide(L)'
;MTGLVETIWLFVRGEESVRVIRAATPEGRARLLVYGPGNTQVTHEFQDAITCTHRESELERELVNDGFTLEQFTDRRSGLERRVAPRGTTERRRDGN
;
A
#
# COMPACT_ATOMS: atom_id res chain seq x y z
N MET A 1 -14.72 -13.65 -3.82
CA MET A 1 -13.57 -12.75 -4.06
C MET A 1 -13.24 -12.14 -2.71
N THR A 2 -12.23 -12.65 -2.01
CA THR A 2 -11.82 -12.17 -0.69
C THR A 2 -11.30 -10.74 -0.83
N GLY A 3 -12.01 -9.78 -0.23
CA GLY A 3 -11.60 -8.37 -0.23
C GLY A 3 -10.36 -8.19 0.62
N LEU A 4 -9.18 -8.27 0.01
CA LEU A 4 -7.93 -7.95 0.68
C LEU A 4 -7.80 -6.43 0.80
N VAL A 5 -7.44 -5.96 1.99
CA VAL A 5 -6.99 -4.58 2.19
C VAL A 5 -5.47 -4.60 2.13
N GLU A 6 -4.89 -3.89 1.17
CA GLU A 6 -3.46 -3.80 0.97
C GLU A 6 -2.99 -2.37 1.19
N THR A 7 -2.18 -2.15 2.22
CA THR A 7 -1.44 -0.91 2.41
C THR A 7 0.02 -1.13 2.00
N ILE A 8 0.58 -0.23 1.22
CA ILE A 8 1.91 -0.35 0.61
C ILE A 8 2.72 0.90 0.95
N TRP A 9 3.93 0.70 1.45
CA TRP A 9 4.93 1.74 1.68
C TRP A 9 6.17 1.44 0.83
N LEU A 10 6.75 2.49 0.25
CA LEU A 10 8.03 2.42 -0.43
C LEU A 10 9.00 3.37 0.28
N PHE A 11 10.03 2.77 0.84
CA PHE A 11 11.14 3.45 1.48
C PHE A 11 12.35 3.46 0.55
N VAL A 12 13.07 4.57 0.46
CA VAL A 12 14.24 4.72 -0.42
C VAL A 12 15.44 5.31 0.33
N ARG A 13 16.63 4.88 -0.06
CA ARG A 13 17.92 5.41 0.42
C ARG A 13 18.93 5.36 -0.73
N GLY A 14 19.13 6.49 -1.41
CA GLY A 14 19.97 6.52 -2.61
C GLY A 14 19.40 5.61 -3.70
N GLU A 15 20.16 4.59 -4.10
CA GLU A 15 19.75 3.58 -5.10
C GLU A 15 19.05 2.36 -4.47
N GLU A 16 19.01 2.29 -3.14
CA GLU A 16 18.34 1.20 -2.41
C GLU A 16 16.87 1.53 -2.18
N SER A 17 16.02 0.50 -2.25
CA SER A 17 14.61 0.62 -1.92
C SER A 17 14.13 -0.57 -1.10
N VAL A 18 13.21 -0.29 -0.19
CA VAL A 18 12.50 -1.28 0.62
C VAL A 18 11.00 -1.07 0.45
N ARG A 19 10.31 -2.09 -0.04
CA ARG A 19 8.86 -2.08 -0.19
C ARG A 19 8.21 -2.91 0.92
N VAL A 20 7.37 -2.27 1.72
CA VAL A 20 6.59 -2.91 2.78
C VAL A 20 5.14 -3.00 2.33
N ILE A 21 4.53 -4.17 2.47
CA ILE A 21 3.14 -4.43 2.09
C ILE A 21 2.43 -5.08 3.27
N ARG A 22 1.42 -4.42 3.81
CA ARG A 22 0.50 -5.01 4.79
C ARG A 22 -0.76 -5.44 4.06
N ALA A 23 -1.03 -6.74 4.06
CA ALA A 23 -2.23 -7.33 3.50
C ALA A 23 -3.10 -7.92 4.61
N ALA A 24 -4.33 -7.44 4.75
CA ALA A 24 -5.30 -7.97 5.71
C ALA A 24 -6.44 -8.68 4.98
N THR A 25 -6.81 -9.84 5.51
CA THR A 25 -7.98 -10.60 5.08
C THR A 25 -9.22 -10.15 5.86
N PRO A 26 -10.43 -10.26 5.27
CA PRO A 26 -11.67 -9.96 5.99
C PRO A 26 -11.92 -10.92 7.16
N GLU A 27 -11.25 -12.07 7.18
CA GLU A 27 -11.27 -13.07 8.26
C GLU A 27 -10.40 -12.66 9.46
N GLY A 28 -9.76 -11.48 9.43
CA GLY A 28 -8.98 -10.92 10.53
C GLY A 28 -7.49 -11.28 10.52
N ARG A 29 -7.06 -12.24 9.68
CA ARG A 29 -5.63 -12.56 9.50
C ARG A 29 -4.93 -11.47 8.71
N ALA A 30 -3.66 -11.25 9.02
CA ALA A 30 -2.84 -10.25 8.34
C ALA A 30 -1.46 -10.80 7.97
N ARG A 31 -0.85 -10.20 6.95
CA ARG A 31 0.49 -10.51 6.47
C ARG A 31 1.26 -9.23 6.25
N LEU A 32 2.55 -9.27 6.54
CA LEU A 32 3.49 -8.20 6.25
C LEU A 32 4.57 -8.76 5.31
N LEU A 33 4.64 -8.25 4.09
CA LEU A 33 5.67 -8.60 3.12
C LEU A 33 6.68 -7.46 3.02
N VAL A 34 7.96 -7.79 3.11
CA VAL A 34 9.07 -6.84 3.03
C VAL A 34 9.97 -7.28 1.89
N TYR A 35 10.11 -6.42 0.89
CA TYR A 35 11.04 -6.59 -0.22
C TYR A 35 12.16 -5.57 -0.06
N GLY A 36 13.36 -6.03 0.27
CA GLY A 36 14.54 -5.20 0.46
C GLY A 36 15.45 -5.12 -0.76
N PRO A 37 16.57 -4.38 -0.65
CA PRO A 37 17.58 -4.32 -1.70
C PRO A 37 18.18 -5.71 -1.98
N GLY A 38 18.66 -5.91 -3.21
CA GLY A 38 19.38 -7.14 -3.58
C GLY A 38 18.53 -8.40 -3.59
N ASN A 39 17.24 -8.29 -3.93
CA ASN A 39 16.29 -9.43 -4.03
C ASN A 39 15.96 -10.09 -2.68
N THR A 40 16.18 -9.38 -1.57
CA THR A 40 15.81 -9.82 -0.23
C THR A 40 14.30 -9.78 -0.07
N GLN A 41 13.69 -10.88 0.37
CA GLN A 41 12.25 -10.94 0.65
C GLN A 41 12.00 -11.63 2.00
N VAL A 42 11.19 -11.00 2.84
CA VAL A 42 10.74 -11.56 4.12
C VAL A 42 9.22 -11.45 4.18
N THR A 43 8.57 -12.51 4.66
CA THR A 43 7.12 -12.52 4.88
C THR A 43 6.84 -12.90 6.33
N HIS A 44 6.05 -12.08 7.01
CA HIS A 44 5.54 -12.34 8.35
C HIS A 44 4.03 -12.55 8.30
N GLU A 45 3.55 -13.66 8.86
CA GLU A 45 2.12 -13.95 8.98
C GLU A 45 1.66 -13.73 10.41
N PHE A 46 0.50 -13.09 10.55
CA PHE A 46 -0.09 -12.73 11.84
C PHE A 46 -1.53 -13.22 11.91
N GLN A 47 -1.95 -13.63 13.11
CA GLN A 47 -3.31 -14.08 13.36
C GLN A 47 -4.30 -12.92 13.43
N ASP A 48 -3.82 -11.72 13.72
CA ASP A 48 -4.61 -10.51 13.88
C ASP A 48 -3.93 -9.29 13.25
N ALA A 49 -4.73 -8.28 12.89
CA ALA A 49 -4.25 -7.07 12.25
C ALA A 49 -3.51 -6.11 13.21
N ILE A 50 -3.73 -6.22 14.52
CA ILE A 50 -3.12 -5.33 15.52
C ILE A 50 -1.64 -5.67 15.67
N THR A 51 -1.31 -6.96 15.87
CA THR A 51 0.07 -7.44 15.95
C THR A 51 0.83 -7.15 14.66
N CYS A 52 0.18 -7.30 13.50
CA CYS A 52 0.76 -6.94 12.21
C CYS A 52 1.09 -5.45 12.11
N THR A 53 0.18 -4.58 12.59
CA THR A 53 0.40 -3.12 12.60
C THR A 53 1.53 -2.73 13.55
N HIS A 54 1.63 -3.36 14.72
CA HIS A 54 2.77 -3.13 15.62
C HIS A 54 4.10 -3.47 14.95
N ARG A 55 4.21 -4.64 14.31
CA ARG A 55 5.46 -5.03 13.63
C ARG A 55 5.77 -4.12 12.45
N GLU A 56 4.74 -3.67 11.73
CA GLU A 56 4.89 -2.72 10.63
C GLU A 56 5.45 -1.38 11.13
N SER A 57 4.89 -0.80 12.20
CA SER A 57 5.43 0.44 12.80
C SER A 57 6.84 0.30 13.36
N GLU A 58 7.22 -0.88 13.87
CA GLU A 58 8.61 -1.17 14.25
C GLU A 58 9.53 -1.15 13.03
N LEU A 59 9.14 -1.80 11.95
CA LEU A 59 9.88 -1.81 10.68
C LEU A 59 10.03 -0.42 10.07
N GLU A 60 8.98 0.40 10.09
CA GLU A 60 9.06 1.80 9.65
C GLU A 60 10.11 2.57 10.46
N ARG A 61 10.12 2.41 11.78
CA ARG A 61 11.11 3.07 12.66
C ARG A 61 12.53 2.55 12.41
N GLU A 62 12.70 1.24 12.23
CA GLU A 62 13.99 0.64 11.86
C GLU A 62 14.52 1.25 10.55
N LEU A 63 13.69 1.30 9.50
CA LEU A 63 14.06 1.86 8.20
C LEU A 63 14.41 3.35 8.27
N VAL A 64 13.61 4.15 9.00
CA VAL A 64 13.90 5.58 9.20
C VAL A 64 15.20 5.78 9.96
N ASN A 65 15.48 4.97 10.99
CA ASN A 65 16.74 5.03 11.73
C ASN A 65 17.95 4.62 10.85
N ASP A 66 17.75 3.70 9.91
CA ASP A 66 18.76 3.30 8.92
C ASP A 66 18.93 4.33 7.77
N GLY A 67 18.20 5.45 7.82
CA GLY A 67 18.32 6.56 6.88
C GLY A 67 17.47 6.40 5.62
N PHE A 68 16.53 5.46 5.59
CA PHE A 68 15.52 5.42 4.54
C PHE A 68 14.46 6.50 4.75
N THR A 69 13.92 7.02 3.65
CA THR A 69 12.81 7.97 3.65
C THR A 69 11.59 7.34 2.98
N LEU A 70 10.39 7.67 3.49
CA LEU A 70 9.15 7.24 2.86
C LEU A 70 8.92 8.04 1.58
N GLU A 71 9.01 7.37 0.42
CA GLU A 71 8.79 7.97 -0.90
C GLU A 71 7.31 7.89 -1.32
N GLN A 72 6.71 6.71 -1.14
CA GLN A 72 5.33 6.46 -1.58
C GLN A 72 4.53 5.68 -0.55
N PHE A 73 3.25 6.04 -0.43
CA PHE A 73 2.27 5.36 0.41
C PHE A 73 0.99 5.12 -0.41
N THR A 74 0.44 3.91 -0.37
CA THR A 74 -0.77 3.53 -1.12
C THR A 74 -1.65 2.62 -0.29
N ASP A 75 -2.92 3.01 -0.07
CA ASP A 75 -3.94 2.18 0.57
C ASP A 75 -4.97 1.69 -0.47
N ARG A 76 -5.05 0.37 -0.67
CA ARG A 76 -5.99 -0.30 -1.57
C ARG A 76 -6.96 -1.14 -0.75
N ARG A 77 -8.12 -0.59 -0.44
CA ARG A 77 -9.23 -1.35 0.14
C ARG A 77 -10.00 -2.05 -0.99
N SER A 78 -9.85 -3.37 -1.14
CA SER A 78 -10.65 -4.10 -2.12
C SER A 78 -12.07 -4.32 -1.59
N GLY A 79 -12.96 -3.36 -1.86
CA GLY A 79 -14.41 -3.48 -1.68
C GLY A 79 -15.16 -2.14 -1.70
N LEU A 80 -15.88 -1.87 -2.82
CA LEU A 80 -16.94 -0.84 -2.97
C LEU A 80 -16.43 0.63 -2.85
N GLU A 81 -16.30 1.52 -3.84
CA GLU A 81 -17.00 1.74 -5.10
C GLU A 81 -16.03 2.49 -6.06
N ARG A 82 -15.67 1.90 -7.20
CA ARG A 82 -15.43 2.73 -8.39
C ARG A 82 -16.77 2.88 -9.09
N ARG A 83 -17.64 3.73 -8.54
CA ARG A 83 -18.68 4.35 -9.36
C ARG A 83 -17.95 5.06 -10.48
N VAL A 84 -18.21 4.57 -11.67
CA VAL A 84 -17.91 5.18 -12.96
C VAL A 84 -18.26 6.67 -12.87
N ALA A 85 -17.25 7.53 -12.91
CA ALA A 85 -17.46 8.84 -13.52
C ALA A 85 -17.04 8.66 -14.98
N PRO A 86 -17.98 8.57 -15.95
CA PRO A 86 -17.59 8.77 -17.32
C PRO A 86 -17.06 10.20 -17.41
N ARG A 87 -15.91 10.37 -18.08
CA ARG A 87 -15.41 11.69 -18.44
C ARG A 87 -16.54 12.39 -19.21
N GLY A 88 -17.24 13.30 -18.54
CA GLY A 88 -18.15 14.21 -19.18
C GLY A 88 -17.32 15.04 -20.13
N THR A 89 -17.35 14.68 -21.41
CA THR A 89 -16.88 15.51 -22.51
C THR A 89 -17.57 16.85 -22.40
N THR A 90 -16.83 17.84 -21.91
CA THR A 90 -17.09 19.26 -22.17
C THR A 90 -17.03 19.44 -23.68
N GLU A 91 -18.17 19.38 -24.35
CA GLU A 91 -18.35 20.01 -25.66
C GLU A 91 -19.85 20.29 -25.90
N ARG A 92 -20.32 21.39 -25.33
CA ARG A 92 -21.47 22.11 -25.89
C ARG A 92 -21.00 23.48 -26.36
N ARG A 93 -20.22 23.49 -27.46
CA ARG A 93 -20.28 24.61 -28.38
C ARG A 93 -21.50 24.38 -29.27
N ARG A 94 -22.59 25.10 -29.00
CA ARG A 94 -23.53 25.48 -30.07
C ARG A 94 -23.48 26.98 -30.20
N ASP A 95 -22.70 27.36 -31.20
CA ASP A 95 -22.74 28.65 -31.87
C ASP A 95 -23.97 28.73 -32.78
N GLY A 96 -24.48 29.96 -32.93
CA GLY A 96 -25.33 30.53 -33.99
C GLY A 96 -26.25 29.66 -34.86
N ASN A 97 -27.55 29.94 -34.80
CA ASN A 97 -28.32 30.61 -35.87
C ASN A 97 -29.76 30.85 -35.42
#